data_AF-A0A822AXJ5-F1
#
_entry.id   AF-A0A822AXJ5-F1
#
_cell.length_a   1.000
_cell.length_b   1.000
_cell.length_c   1.000
_cell.angle_alpha   90.00
_cell.angle_beta   90.00
_cell.angle_gamma   90.00
#
_symmetry.space_group_name_H-M   'P 1'
#
loop_
_entity.id
_entity.type
_entity.pdbx_description
1 polymer ?
#
loop_
_entity_poly.entity_id
_entity_poly.type
_entity_poly.pdbx_seq_one_letter_code
_entity_poly.pdbx_strand_id
1 'polypeptide(L)'
;DAALSSGFATIVHDARILDGKSSLSIGEQVSIGIVITFIWAVQNALRIDQQGWINNVAAVFQISSAISIMTVLLVMAPERATAENVFTSVYNGTGFPFAYVCCIGILSTIFSFSGYEAGAHLAEETRGARRAGNT
;
A
#
# COMPACT_ATOMS: atom_id res chain seq x y z
N ASP A 1 -0.63 -12.39 0.50
CA ASP A 1 -1.27 -11.47 1.45
C ASP A 1 -2.73 -11.28 1.04
N ALA A 2 -3.66 -11.79 1.83
CA ALA A 2 -5.08 -11.82 1.47
C ALA A 2 -5.69 -10.41 1.43
N ALA A 3 -5.26 -9.51 2.32
CA ALA A 3 -5.75 -8.14 2.39
C ALA A 3 -5.39 -7.32 1.14
N LEU A 4 -4.20 -7.55 0.60
CA LEU A 4 -3.74 -6.92 -0.63
C LEU A 4 -4.52 -7.44 -1.84
N SER A 5 -4.79 -8.75 -1.89
CA SER A 5 -5.60 -9.35 -2.96
C SER A 5 -7.06 -8.89 -2.93
N SER A 6 -7.65 -8.71 -1.74
CA SER A 6 -9.00 -8.15 -1.60
C SER A 6 -9.04 -6.67 -1.97
N GLY A 7 -7.98 -5.91 -1.67
CA GLY A 7 -7.86 -4.51 -2.10
C GLY A 7 -7.89 -4.36 -3.63
N PHE A 8 -7.14 -5.21 -4.35
CA PHE A 8 -7.21 -5.25 -5.81
C PHE A 8 -8.59 -5.65 -6.34
N ALA A 9 -9.27 -6.59 -5.68
CA ALA A 9 -10.62 -6.99 -6.06
C ALA A 9 -11.63 -5.82 -5.93
N THR A 10 -11.52 -5.00 -4.88
CA THR A 10 -12.33 -3.79 -4.71
C THR A 10 -12.03 -2.76 -5.80
N ILE A 11 -10.76 -2.52 -6.13
CA ILE A 11 -10.40 -1.56 -7.20
C ILE A 11 -10.98 -2.00 -8.56
N VAL A 12 -10.92 -3.29 -8.88
CA VAL A 12 -11.50 -3.84 -10.11
C VAL A 12 -13.03 -3.74 -10.11
N HIS A 13 -13.66 -3.97 -8.96
CA HIS A 13 -15.10 -3.76 -8.76
C HIS A 13 -15.49 -2.30 -9.01
N ASP A 14 -14.78 -1.36 -8.41
CA ASP A 14 -15.09 0.06 -8.53
C ASP A 14 -14.81 0.58 -9.94
N ALA A 15 -13.75 0.11 -10.60
CA ALA A 15 -13.48 0.41 -12.00
C ALA A 15 -14.59 -0.08 -12.95
N ARG A 16 -15.20 -1.24 -12.67
CA ARG A 16 -16.36 -1.75 -13.44
C ARG A 16 -17.60 -0.90 -13.24
N ILE A 17 -17.84 -0.39 -12.04
CA ILE A 17 -18.93 0.53 -11.74
C ILE A 17 -18.74 1.85 -12.48
N LEU A 18 -17.52 2.39 -12.48
CA LEU A 18 -17.18 3.62 -13.19
C LEU A 18 -17.33 3.48 -14.73
N ASP A 19 -17.15 2.28 -15.27
CA ASP A 19 -17.35 1.94 -16.69
C ASP A 19 -18.84 1.65 -17.04
N GLY A 20 -19.77 1.85 -16.10
CA GLY A 20 -21.21 1.66 -16.32
C GLY A 20 -21.66 0.19 -16.45
N LYS A 21 -20.80 -0.77 -16.07
CA LYS A 21 -21.10 -2.21 -16.08
C LYS A 21 -21.70 -2.65 -14.73
N SER A 22 -22.38 -3.80 -14.73
CA SER A 22 -22.98 -4.40 -13.53
C SER A 22 -21.95 -4.62 -12.42
N SER A 23 -22.35 -4.40 -11.16
CA SER A 23 -21.52 -4.62 -9.98
C SER A 23 -21.14 -6.10 -9.83
N LEU A 24 -19.87 -6.39 -9.60
CA LEU A 24 -19.40 -7.76 -9.35
C LEU A 24 -19.97 -8.28 -8.02
N SER A 25 -20.53 -9.49 -8.07
CA SER A 25 -21.02 -10.20 -6.89
C SER A 25 -19.87 -10.49 -5.92
N ILE A 26 -20.19 -10.63 -4.63
CA ILE A 26 -19.20 -10.98 -3.58
C ILE A 26 -18.44 -12.25 -3.96
N GLY A 27 -19.12 -13.23 -4.57
CA GLY A 27 -18.47 -14.46 -5.05
C GLY A 27 -17.43 -14.23 -6.15
N GLU A 28 -17.67 -13.26 -7.03
CA GLU A 28 -16.73 -12.91 -8.10
C GLU A 28 -15.53 -12.15 -7.53
N GLN A 29 -15.73 -11.23 -6.59
CA GLN A 29 -14.64 -10.51 -5.92
C GLN A 29 -13.70 -11.46 -5.16
N VAL A 30 -14.27 -12.44 -4.43
CA VAL A 30 -13.50 -13.45 -3.72
C VAL A 30 -12.71 -14.33 -4.69
N SER A 31 -13.30 -14.70 -5.84
CA SER A 31 -12.60 -15.49 -6.85
C SER A 31 -11.37 -14.77 -7.42
N ILE A 32 -11.47 -13.45 -7.63
CA ILE A 32 -10.35 -12.61 -8.08
C ILE A 32 -9.24 -12.60 -7.03
N GLY A 33 -9.59 -12.42 -5.75
CA GLY A 33 -8.62 -12.42 -4.65
C GLY A 33 -7.86 -13.76 -4.52
N ILE A 34 -8.56 -14.89 -4.68
CA ILE A 34 -7.95 -16.23 -4.64
C ILE A 34 -6.97 -16.41 -5.80
N VAL A 35 -7.36 -16.03 -7.02
CA VAL A 35 -6.50 -16.13 -8.21
C VAL A 35 -5.24 -15.29 -8.04
N ILE A 36 -5.36 -14.04 -7.58
CA ILE A 36 -4.21 -13.15 -7.36
C ILE A 36 -3.28 -13.74 -6.29
N THR A 37 -3.83 -14.24 -5.17
CA THR A 37 -3.02 -14.86 -4.12
C THR A 37 -2.28 -16.10 -4.63
N PHE A 38 -2.92 -16.90 -5.47
CA PHE A 38 -2.30 -18.06 -6.09
C PHE A 38 -1.15 -17.68 -7.03
N ILE A 39 -1.33 -16.64 -7.85
CA ILE A 39 -0.26 -16.11 -8.72
C ILE A 39 0.95 -15.66 -7.89
N TRP A 40 0.71 -14.92 -6.80
CA TRP A 40 1.77 -14.50 -5.88
C TRP A 40 2.46 -15.70 -5.21
N ALA A 41 1.71 -16.71 -4.79
CA ALA A 41 2.27 -17.93 -4.20
C ALA A 41 3.18 -18.68 -5.19
N VAL A 42 2.78 -18.75 -6.47
CA VAL A 42 3.59 -19.36 -7.54
C VAL A 42 4.85 -18.55 -7.81
N GLN A 43 4.78 -17.21 -7.84
CA GLN A 43 5.97 -16.36 -8.01
C GLN A 43 6.94 -16.50 -6.84
N ASN A 44 6.43 -16.62 -5.61
CA ASN A 44 7.29 -16.89 -4.44
C ASN A 44 7.92 -18.29 -4.46
N ALA A 45 7.32 -19.26 -5.17
CA ALA A 45 7.85 -20.61 -5.30
C ALA A 45 8.90 -20.78 -6.42
N LEU A 46 8.98 -19.84 -7.37
CA LEU A 46 9.85 -19.96 -8.55
C LEU A 46 10.91 -18.85 -8.62
N ARG A 47 12.18 -19.27 -8.57
CA ARG A 47 13.39 -18.56 -9.04
C ARG A 47 13.83 -17.29 -8.27
N ILE A 48 14.85 -17.48 -7.42
CA ILE A 48 15.58 -16.45 -6.65
C ILE A 48 16.29 -15.40 -7.53
N ASP A 49 16.71 -15.75 -8.75
CA ASP A 49 17.57 -14.88 -9.57
C ASP A 49 16.88 -13.65 -10.17
N GLN A 50 15.56 -13.68 -10.41
CA GLN A 50 14.83 -12.54 -10.99
C GLN A 50 14.15 -11.64 -9.96
N GLN A 51 14.08 -12.09 -8.71
CA GLN A 51 13.39 -11.38 -7.62
C GLN A 51 14.02 -10.02 -7.33
N GLY A 52 15.34 -9.91 -7.42
CA GLY A 52 16.06 -8.65 -7.17
C GLY A 52 15.71 -7.54 -8.15
N TRP A 53 15.56 -7.86 -9.44
CA TRP A 53 15.18 -6.88 -10.46
C TRP A 53 13.72 -6.43 -10.31
N ILE A 54 12.80 -7.38 -10.10
CA ILE A 54 11.37 -7.08 -9.89
C ILE A 54 11.19 -6.19 -8.67
N ASN A 55 11.89 -6.49 -7.57
CA ASN A 55 11.83 -5.69 -6.35
C ASN A 55 12.31 -4.24 -6.56
N ASN A 56 13.40 -4.04 -7.33
CA ASN A 56 13.90 -2.70 -7.62
C ASN A 56 12.92 -1.91 -8.51
N VAL A 57 12.36 -2.55 -9.53
CA VAL A 57 11.32 -1.93 -10.37
C VAL A 57 10.08 -1.59 -9.54
N ALA A 58 9.65 -2.47 -8.64
CA ALA A 58 8.53 -2.23 -7.74
C ALA A 58 8.79 -1.04 -6.81
N ALA A 59 10.00 -0.92 -6.26
CA ALA A 59 10.38 0.23 -5.42
C ALA A 59 10.31 1.55 -6.18
N VAL A 60 10.85 1.59 -7.41
CA VAL A 60 10.77 2.78 -8.27
C VAL A 60 9.31 3.10 -8.62
N PHE A 61 8.52 2.08 -8.96
CA PHE A 61 7.11 2.25 -9.27
C PHE A 61 6.32 2.82 -8.08
N GLN A 62 6.56 2.32 -6.87
CA GLN A 62 5.90 2.79 -5.65
C GLN A 62 6.19 4.27 -5.38
N ILE A 63 7.46 4.67 -5.48
CA ILE A 63 7.87 6.07 -5.29
C ILE A 63 7.25 6.97 -6.37
N SER A 64 7.33 6.55 -7.64
CA SER A 64 6.77 7.32 -8.75
C SER A 64 5.25 7.50 -8.65
N SER A 65 4.53 6.47 -8.20
CA SER A 65 3.09 6.51 -7.98
C SER A 65 2.72 7.48 -6.87
N ALA A 66 3.45 7.47 -5.75
CA ALA A 66 3.23 8.40 -4.65
C ALA A 66 3.44 9.86 -5.10
N ILE A 67 4.52 10.15 -5.83
CA ILE A 67 4.79 11.49 -6.37
C ILE A 67 3.72 11.90 -7.37
N SER A 68 3.27 10.98 -8.23
CA SER A 68 2.21 11.24 -9.21
C SER A 68 0.92 11.66 -8.52
N ILE A 69 0.48 10.92 -7.50
CA ILE A 69 -0.74 11.24 -6.73
C ILE A 69 -0.60 12.61 -6.05
N MET A 70 0.54 12.89 -5.40
CA MET A 70 0.81 14.20 -4.80
C MET A 70 0.72 15.35 -5.83
N THR A 71 1.29 15.13 -7.01
CA THR A 71 1.28 16.12 -8.10
C THR A 71 -0.13 16.38 -8.61
N VAL A 72 -0.91 15.32 -8.86
CA VAL A 72 -2.31 15.43 -9.31
C VAL A 72 -3.16 16.17 -8.28
N LEU A 73 -3.05 15.82 -6.99
CA LEU A 73 -3.77 16.51 -5.93
C LEU A 73 -3.42 18.00 -5.85
N LEU A 74 -2.13 18.34 -6.02
CA LEU A 74 -1.68 19.73 -5.94
C LEU A 74 -2.14 20.59 -7.13
N VAL A 75 -2.23 20.00 -8.32
CA VAL A 75 -2.68 20.69 -9.54
C VAL A 75 -4.20 20.78 -9.61
N MET A 76 -4.90 19.74 -9.16
CA MET A 76 -6.34 19.58 -9.36
C MET A 76 -7.18 20.07 -8.19
N ALA A 77 -6.57 20.46 -7.05
CA ALA A 77 -7.26 21.04 -5.89
C ALA A 77 -7.75 22.48 -6.18
N PRO A 78 -9.08 22.71 -6.31
CA PRO A 78 -9.63 24.03 -6.62
C PRO A 78 -9.71 24.93 -5.38
N GLU A 79 -9.82 24.35 -4.18
CA GLU A 79 -9.81 25.07 -2.90
C GLU A 79 -8.72 24.49 -2.00
N ARG A 80 -7.79 25.33 -1.56
CA ARG A 80 -6.76 24.95 -0.59
C ARG A 80 -7.33 25.13 0.81
N ALA A 81 -7.41 24.04 1.58
CA ALA A 81 -7.78 24.14 2.98
C ALA A 81 -6.79 25.08 3.70
N THR A 82 -7.32 26.11 4.38
CA THR A 82 -6.51 27.03 5.19
C THR A 82 -5.77 26.25 6.27
N ALA A 83 -4.52 26.62 6.59
CA ALA A 83 -3.70 25.89 7.57
C ALA A 83 -4.42 25.74 8.92
N GLU A 84 -5.16 26.75 9.35
CA GLU A 84 -6.00 26.71 10.55
C GLU A 84 -7.05 25.60 10.47
N ASN A 85 -7.76 25.46 9.36
CA ASN A 85 -8.78 24.44 9.17
C ASN A 85 -8.18 23.02 9.13
N VAL A 86 -6.96 22.84 8.59
CA VAL A 86 -6.29 21.53 8.56
C VAL A 86 -5.89 21.05 9.97
N PHE A 87 -5.47 21.96 10.85
CA PHE A 87 -5.02 21.60 12.20
C PHE A 87 -6.12 21.63 13.26
N THR A 88 -7.23 22.33 13.02
CA THR A 88 -8.33 22.47 14.01
C THR A 88 -9.60 21.72 13.63
N SER A 89 -9.82 21.38 12.35
CA SER A 89 -11.01 20.63 11.97
C SER A 89 -10.87 19.16 12.35
N VAL A 90 -11.79 18.70 13.19
CA VAL A 90 -11.92 17.30 13.56
C VAL A 90 -13.25 16.81 13.03
N TYR A 91 -13.20 15.95 12.02
CA TYR A 91 -14.39 15.35 11.44
C TYR A 91 -14.55 13.91 11.93
N ASN A 92 -15.62 13.64 12.69
CA ASN A 92 -15.96 12.29 13.12
C ASN A 92 -17.27 11.84 12.44
N GLY A 93 -17.15 11.15 11.31
CA GLY A 93 -18.28 10.59 10.57
C GLY A 93 -18.66 9.16 10.97
N THR A 94 -18.03 8.58 11.99
CA THR A 94 -18.11 7.13 12.27
C THR A 94 -19.12 6.74 13.35
N GLY A 95 -19.60 7.70 14.15
CA GLY A 95 -20.49 7.45 15.29
C GLY A 95 -19.82 6.90 16.55
N PHE A 96 -18.51 6.61 16.52
CA PHE A 96 -17.72 6.14 17.66
C PHE A 96 -17.12 7.29 18.47
N PRO A 97 -16.73 7.08 19.74
CA PRO A 97 -16.04 8.10 20.53
C PRO A 97 -14.73 8.52 19.86
N PHE A 98 -14.45 9.83 19.90
CA PHE A 98 -13.30 10.43 19.21
C PHE A 98 -11.96 9.73 19.50
N ALA A 99 -11.70 9.40 20.78
CA ALA A 99 -10.48 8.71 21.17
C ALA A 99 -10.30 7.35 20.48
N TYR A 100 -11.38 6.60 20.26
CA TYR A 100 -11.34 5.31 19.59
C TYR A 100 -10.99 5.46 18.10
N VAL A 101 -11.59 6.45 17.43
CA VAL A 101 -11.30 6.77 16.03
C VAL A 101 -9.85 7.22 15.88
N CYS A 102 -9.34 8.03 16.80
CA CYS A 102 -7.92 8.42 16.84
C CYS A 102 -7.00 7.20 17.01
N CYS A 103 -7.32 6.27 17.92
CA CYS A 103 -6.54 5.05 18.10
C CYS A 103 -6.51 4.19 16.83
N ILE A 104 -7.65 4.05 16.13
CA ILE A 104 -7.71 3.31 14.86
C ILE A 104 -6.87 4.01 13.76
N GLY A 105 -6.96 5.33 13.65
CA GLY A 105 -6.17 6.10 12.69
C GLY A 105 -4.66 5.98 12.93
N ILE A 106 -4.24 6.03 14.20
CA ILE A 106 -2.84 5.80 14.58
C ILE A 106 -2.44 4.35 14.28
N LEU A 107 -3.27 3.37 14.60
CA LEU A 107 -2.98 1.95 14.35
C LEU A 107 -2.78 1.66 12.85
N SER A 108 -3.62 2.23 11.97
CA SER A 108 -3.47 2.11 10.52
C SER A 108 -2.16 2.72 10.01
N THR A 109 -1.74 3.83 10.60
CA THR A 109 -0.46 4.47 10.28
C THR A 109 0.71 3.59 10.71
N ILE A 110 0.68 3.07 11.94
CA ILE A 110 1.74 2.18 12.47
C ILE A 110 1.85 0.90 11.64
N PHE A 111 0.72 0.31 11.22
CA PHE A 111 0.71 -0.85 10.34
C PHE A 111 1.49 -0.61 9.04
N SER A 112 1.36 0.60 8.46
CA SER A 112 2.09 0.99 7.25
C SER A 112 3.60 1.12 7.47
N PHE A 113 4.06 1.39 8.71
CA PHE A 113 5.47 1.53 9.08
C PHE A 113 6.11 0.25 9.62
N SER A 114 5.35 -0.81 9.85
CA SER A 114 5.82 -2.05 10.50
C SER A 114 6.97 -2.76 9.75
N GLY A 115 7.24 -2.40 8.48
CA GLY A 115 8.34 -2.98 7.69
C GLY A 115 9.74 -2.43 8.00
N TYR A 116 9.86 -1.40 8.85
CA TYR A 116 11.14 -0.71 9.09
C TYR A 116 12.19 -1.60 9.78
N GLU A 117 11.80 -2.40 10.77
CA GLU A 117 12.74 -3.23 11.55
C GLU A 117 13.41 -4.31 10.70
N ALA A 118 12.64 -4.98 9.84
CA ALA A 118 13.17 -5.98 8.90
C ALA A 118 14.18 -5.36 7.92
N GLY A 119 13.91 -4.15 7.43
CA GLY A 119 14.83 -3.41 6.58
C GLY A 119 16.10 -2.94 7.29
N ALA A 120 15.98 -2.53 8.57
CA ALA A 120 17.13 -2.13 9.39
C ALA A 120 18.07 -3.30 9.67
N HIS A 121 17.52 -4.47 10.00
CA HIS A 121 18.30 -5.69 10.24
C HIS A 121 19.01 -6.16 8.96
N LEU A 122 18.29 -6.24 7.83
CA LEU A 122 18.88 -6.59 6.53
C LEU A 122 19.99 -5.59 6.11
N ALA A 123 19.86 -4.32 6.47
CA ALA A 123 20.88 -3.30 6.24
C ALA A 123 22.11 -3.46 7.15
N GLU A 124 21.94 -3.95 8.38
CA GLU A 124 23.04 -4.26 9.31
C GLU A 124 23.87 -5.45 8.81
N GLU A 125 23.21 -6.53 8.39
CA GLU A 125 23.86 -7.74 7.86
C GLU A 125 24.61 -7.48 6.54
N THR A 126 24.12 -6.59 5.69
CA THR A 126 24.75 -6.27 4.38
C THR A 126 25.82 -5.17 4.47
N ARG A 127 25.80 -4.31 5.49
CA ARG A 127 26.85 -3.28 5.72
C ARG A 127 28.21 -3.87 6.13
N GLY A 128 28.26 -5.09 6.66
CA GLY A 128 29.48 -5.78 7.09
C GLY A 128 30.18 -6.64 6.02
N ALA A 129 29.47 -7.07 4.97
CA ALA A 129 29.96 -8.09 4.04
C ALA A 129 31.07 -7.64 3.06
N ARG A 130 31.45 -6.35 3.07
CA ARG A 130 32.48 -5.79 2.17
C ARG A 130 33.80 -5.44 2.87
N ARG A 131 33.92 -5.64 4.19
CA ARG A 131 35.13 -5.31 4.98
C ARG A 131 35.87 -6.51 5.60
N ALA A 132 35.36 -7.73 5.47
CA ALA A 132 35.96 -8.95 6.04
C ALA A 132 36.65 -9.85 4.98
N GLY A 133 37.12 -9.29 3.87
CA GLY A 133 37.61 -10.06 2.72
C GLY A 133 38.82 -9.48 1.99
N ASN A 134 39.62 -8.62 2.61
CA ASN A 134 40.97 -8.32 2.12
C ASN A 134 41.88 -7.91 3.28
N THR A 135 43.00 -8.65 3.39
CA THR A 135 44.16 -8.52 4.27
C THR A 135 43.97 -8.76 5.77
#